data_AF-W3VJ70-F1
#
_entry.id   AF-W3VJ70-F1
#
_cell.length_a   1.000
_cell.length_b   1.000
_cell.length_c   1.000
_cell.angle_alpha   90.00
_cell.angle_beta   90.00
_cell.angle_gamma   90.00
#
_symmetry.space_group_name_H-M   'P 1'
#
loop_
_entity.id
_entity.type
_entity.pdbx_description
1 polymer ?
#
loop_
_entity_poly.entity_id
_entity_poly.type
_entity_poly.pdbx_seq_one_letter_code
_entity_poly.pdbx_strand_id
1 'polypeptide(L)'
;MSFNDLERGSSSSRGGGAGGSGGSRKTPLPLYRDEVSNTLPPEFEKLTSKIGIQIFKINSNVTAIQKLITLSSSPSTSSAPSKAAGQDWSKRINDLIETTRELVKDVTTDIKQLSTFPLGSASGAAKLTQAKLQRDFQSAAMQFQRVQKDAVAKTRAKLEQDKQKERQMLRSRNSQLLIDTEEADRGAASSQQQQQAGADAGGLQAESLDLLPEGPSQADLEYQESLITSREAEIREIESGVQELNEIFRDLGNIVQEQGGMIDNIEFNINSIADNTAGADRELVVAHEYQRRAGRRCICLLLVVGFVVAIVLLAILN
;
A
#
# COMPACT_ATOMS: atom_id res chain seq x y z
N MET A 1 -6.83 -43.82 -2.41
CA MET A 1 -8.22 -44.09 -1.98
C MET A 1 -9.11 -43.11 -2.73
N SER A 2 -10.03 -43.62 -3.55
CA SER A 2 -10.71 -42.88 -4.61
C SER A 2 -11.97 -42.16 -4.11
N PHE A 3 -12.23 -40.97 -4.66
CA PHE A 3 -13.32 -40.04 -4.33
C PHE A 3 -14.73 -40.52 -4.73
N ASN A 4 -14.88 -41.80 -5.08
CA ASN A 4 -16.11 -42.37 -5.64
C ASN A 4 -16.95 -43.18 -4.62
N ASP A 5 -16.54 -43.21 -3.35
CA ASP A 5 -17.13 -44.06 -2.30
C ASP A 5 -17.99 -43.27 -1.28
N LEU A 6 -18.22 -41.98 -1.52
CA LEU A 6 -18.97 -41.09 -0.61
C LEU A 6 -20.38 -40.71 -1.12
N GLU A 7 -20.82 -41.20 -2.29
CA GLU A 7 -22.13 -40.85 -2.88
C GLU A 7 -23.19 -41.96 -2.79
N ARG A 8 -23.01 -43.01 -1.99
CA ARG A 8 -24.04 -44.04 -1.79
C ARG A 8 -24.23 -44.43 -0.32
N GLY A 9 -25.03 -43.63 0.38
CA GLY A 9 -25.73 -44.04 1.62
C GLY A 9 -27.20 -43.61 1.52
N SER A 10 -28.04 -44.43 0.87
CA SER A 10 -28.93 -45.41 1.53
C SER A 10 -30.16 -44.80 2.22
N SER A 11 -31.12 -44.33 1.41
CA SER A 11 -32.49 -44.10 1.86
C SER A 11 -33.41 -45.27 1.51
N SER A 12 -34.17 -45.71 2.51
CA SER A 12 -35.41 -46.49 2.45
C SER A 12 -35.31 -48.02 2.42
N SER A 13 -35.50 -48.63 3.60
CA SER A 13 -36.36 -49.81 3.71
C SER A 13 -36.93 -49.97 5.12
N ARG A 14 -38.24 -50.25 5.12
CA ARG A 14 -39.07 -50.91 6.15
C ARG A 14 -39.61 -50.12 7.34
N GLY A 15 -40.92 -49.88 7.24
CA GLY A 15 -41.79 -49.70 8.39
C GLY A 15 -42.20 -51.01 9.07
N GLY A 16 -42.83 -50.85 10.23
CA GLY A 16 -43.57 -51.88 10.97
C GLY A 16 -42.97 -52.20 12.34
N GLY A 17 -43.59 -51.71 13.42
CA GLY A 17 -43.27 -52.15 14.78
C GLY A 17 -43.91 -51.28 15.87
N ALA A 18 -44.85 -51.86 16.60
CA ALA A 18 -45.73 -51.23 17.57
C ALA A 18 -45.14 -51.10 19.00
N GLY A 19 -45.73 -50.18 19.78
CA GLY A 19 -46.00 -50.37 21.22
C GLY A 19 -44.92 -49.89 22.21
N GLY A 20 -45.29 -48.98 23.12
CA GLY A 20 -44.51 -48.73 24.34
C GLY A 20 -44.74 -47.37 25.00
N SER A 21 -45.68 -47.33 25.93
CA SER A 21 -45.95 -46.23 26.87
C SER A 21 -44.70 -45.78 27.64
N GLY A 22 -44.51 -44.47 27.79
CA GLY A 22 -43.44 -43.90 28.61
C GLY A 22 -43.34 -42.38 28.46
N GLY A 23 -44.11 -41.64 29.25
CA GLY A 23 -44.11 -40.18 29.26
C GLY A 23 -42.75 -39.59 29.60
N SER A 24 -42.15 -38.91 28.63
CA SER A 24 -41.13 -37.88 28.83
C SER A 24 -41.22 -36.95 27.63
N ARG A 25 -41.88 -35.79 27.82
CA ARG A 25 -41.83 -34.69 26.83
C ARG A 25 -40.41 -34.18 26.77
N LYS A 26 -39.57 -34.83 25.96
CA LYS A 26 -38.42 -34.18 25.34
C LYS A 26 -38.99 -33.47 24.13
N THR A 27 -39.44 -32.22 24.30
CA THR A 27 -39.43 -31.30 23.17
C THR A 27 -37.96 -31.06 22.86
N PRO A 28 -37.40 -31.56 21.74
CA PRO A 28 -36.11 -31.08 21.32
C PRO A 28 -36.35 -29.60 21.02
N LEU A 29 -35.65 -28.72 21.74
CA LEU A 29 -35.54 -27.33 21.32
C LEU A 29 -35.19 -27.34 19.83
N PRO A 30 -35.87 -26.54 18.99
CA PRO A 30 -35.46 -26.39 17.61
C PRO A 30 -34.11 -25.69 17.64
N LEU A 31 -33.02 -26.46 17.66
CA LEU A 31 -31.70 -26.01 17.23
C LEU A 31 -31.75 -25.89 15.70
N TYR A 32 -32.62 -25.02 15.20
CA TYR A 32 -32.38 -24.38 13.93
C TYR A 32 -31.43 -23.23 14.23
N ARG A 33 -30.16 -23.59 14.47
CA ARG A 33 -29.07 -22.72 14.13
C ARG A 33 -29.13 -22.66 12.61
N ASP A 34 -29.83 -21.66 12.08
CA ASP A 34 -29.34 -21.07 10.85
C ASP A 34 -27.88 -20.76 11.17
N GLU A 35 -26.97 -21.53 10.58
CA GLU A 35 -25.63 -21.03 10.35
C GLU A 35 -25.86 -19.77 9.52
N VAL A 36 -26.04 -18.63 10.20
CA VAL A 36 -25.86 -17.32 9.59
C VAL A 36 -24.40 -17.34 9.23
N SER A 37 -24.11 -17.89 8.06
CA SER A 37 -22.82 -17.80 7.46
C SER A 37 -22.60 -16.28 7.40
N ASN A 38 -21.69 -15.81 8.24
CA ASN A 38 -21.17 -14.45 8.23
C ASN A 38 -20.37 -14.20 6.93
N THR A 39 -20.76 -14.87 5.84
CA THR A 39 -20.20 -14.80 4.51
C THR A 39 -20.66 -13.47 3.97
N LEU A 40 -19.70 -12.55 3.93
CA LEU A 40 -19.86 -11.28 3.26
C LEU A 40 -20.33 -11.54 1.82
N PRO A 41 -21.09 -10.62 1.21
CA PRO A 41 -21.47 -10.76 -0.18
C PRO A 41 -20.22 -11.03 -1.05
N PRO A 42 -20.24 -12.00 -1.97
CA PRO A 42 -19.06 -12.38 -2.73
C PRO A 42 -18.49 -11.21 -3.56
N GLU A 43 -19.36 -10.30 -4.01
CA GLU A 43 -18.95 -9.06 -4.68
C GLU A 43 -18.22 -8.09 -3.74
N PHE A 44 -18.63 -8.02 -2.47
CA PHE A 44 -17.93 -7.24 -1.45
C PHE A 44 -16.54 -7.83 -1.16
N GLU A 45 -16.42 -9.15 -1.03
CA GLU A 45 -15.14 -9.81 -0.81
C GLU A 45 -14.17 -9.63 -1.99
N LYS A 46 -14.67 -9.72 -3.23
CA LYS A 46 -13.86 -9.43 -4.43
C LYS A 46 -13.36 -7.99 -4.43
N LEU A 47 -14.24 -7.02 -4.15
CA LEU A 47 -13.89 -5.60 -4.14
C LEU A 47 -12.87 -5.28 -3.04
N THR A 48 -13.10 -5.78 -1.82
CA THR A 48 -12.17 -5.59 -0.69
C THR A 48 -10.80 -6.23 -0.95
N SER A 49 -10.77 -7.43 -1.52
CA SER A 49 -9.54 -8.10 -1.93
C SER A 49 -8.78 -7.31 -3.01
N LYS A 50 -9.50 -6.83 -4.04
CA LYS A 50 -8.93 -5.99 -5.11
C LYS A 50 -8.29 -4.72 -4.54
N ILE A 51 -9.01 -3.99 -3.69
CA ILE A 51 -8.51 -2.78 -3.02
C ILE A 51 -7.27 -3.09 -2.19
N GLY A 52 -7.31 -4.16 -1.38
CA GLY A 52 -6.17 -4.57 -0.55
C GLY A 52 -4.92 -4.86 -1.37
N ILE A 53 -5.05 -5.57 -2.50
CA ILE A 53 -3.94 -5.86 -3.42
C ILE A 53 -3.38 -4.57 -4.04
N GLN A 54 -4.24 -3.64 -4.46
CA GLN A 54 -3.78 -2.37 -5.04
C GLN A 54 -3.09 -1.49 -4.00
N ILE A 55 -3.60 -1.40 -2.76
CA ILE A 55 -2.93 -0.70 -1.65
C ILE A 55 -1.55 -1.30 -1.38
N PHE A 56 -1.43 -2.63 -1.40
CA PHE A 56 -0.14 -3.30 -1.25
C PHE A 56 0.83 -2.93 -2.38
N LYS A 57 0.36 -2.91 -3.64
CA LYS A 57 1.15 -2.48 -4.79
C LYS A 57 1.62 -1.03 -4.67
N ILE A 58 0.74 -0.11 -4.23
CA ILE A 58 1.09 1.28 -3.96
C ILE A 58 2.24 1.34 -2.95
N ASN A 59 2.12 0.69 -1.79
CA ASN A 59 3.17 0.67 -0.77
C ASN A 59 4.49 0.07 -1.27
N SER A 60 4.41 -0.98 -2.10
CA SER A 60 5.58 -1.58 -2.75
C SER A 60 6.27 -0.59 -3.68
N ASN A 61 5.52 0.10 -4.54
CA ASN A 61 6.05 1.10 -5.45
C ASN A 61 6.65 2.29 -4.69
N VAL A 62 5.99 2.78 -3.64
CA VAL A 62 6.51 3.83 -2.74
C VAL A 62 7.88 3.44 -2.18
N THR A 63 8.01 2.21 -1.68
CA THR A 63 9.29 1.69 -1.17
C THR A 63 10.35 1.60 -2.26
N ALA A 64 9.97 1.17 -3.47
CA ALA A 64 10.88 1.10 -4.62
C ALA A 64 11.37 2.49 -5.04
N ILE A 65 10.48 3.48 -5.11
CA ILE A 65 10.84 4.87 -5.41
C ILE A 65 11.79 5.42 -4.34
N GLN A 66 11.50 5.23 -3.05
CA GLN A 66 12.40 5.65 -1.97
C GLN A 66 13.80 5.05 -2.09
N LYS A 67 13.90 3.75 -2.40
CA LYS A 67 15.19 3.09 -2.64
C LYS A 67 15.92 3.70 -3.83
N LEU A 68 15.24 3.94 -4.94
CA LEU A 68 15.83 4.57 -6.13
C LEU A 68 16.30 6.01 -5.85
N ILE A 69 15.52 6.81 -5.10
CA ILE A 69 15.93 8.15 -4.64
C ILE A 69 17.21 8.06 -3.79
N THR A 70 17.27 7.10 -2.87
CA THR A 70 18.43 6.90 -1.99
C THR A 70 19.66 6.50 -2.80
N LEU A 71 19.52 5.56 -3.73
CA LEU A 71 20.60 5.14 -4.63
C LEU A 71 21.09 6.28 -5.53
N SER A 72 20.17 7.11 -6.05
CA SER A 72 20.52 8.30 -6.84
C SER A 72 21.27 9.37 -6.03
N SER A 73 21.15 9.32 -4.70
CA SER A 73 21.82 10.23 -3.78
C SER A 73 23.21 9.76 -3.37
N SER A 74 23.55 8.49 -3.60
CA SER A 74 24.88 7.98 -3.29
C SER A 74 25.90 8.65 -4.22
N PRO A 75 26.94 9.32 -3.69
CA PRO A 75 28.00 9.86 -4.53
C PRO A 75 28.62 8.69 -5.29
N SER A 76 28.55 8.73 -6.61
CA SER A 76 29.21 7.76 -7.47
C SER A 76 30.71 7.81 -7.17
N THR A 77 31.21 6.85 -6.38
CA THR A 77 32.63 6.69 -6.03
C THR A 77 33.46 6.16 -7.20
N SER A 78 32.82 5.79 -8.32
CA SER A 78 33.49 5.44 -9.56
C SER A 78 33.81 6.71 -10.34
N SER A 79 35.10 6.97 -10.53
CA SER A 79 35.71 8.01 -11.38
C SER A 79 35.39 7.87 -12.89
N ALA A 80 34.41 7.05 -13.26
CA ALA A 80 33.95 6.89 -14.63
C ALA A 80 32.58 7.58 -14.80
N PRO A 81 32.43 8.51 -15.76
CA PRO A 81 31.14 9.08 -16.09
C PRO A 81 30.31 8.02 -16.81
N SER A 82 29.58 7.16 -16.08
CA SER A 82 28.57 6.32 -16.73
C SER A 82 27.33 7.17 -17.02
N LYS A 83 27.44 7.93 -18.12
CA LYS A 83 26.38 8.78 -18.70
C LYS A 83 25.04 8.03 -18.86
N ALA A 84 25.07 6.70 -19.01
CA ALA A 84 23.89 5.83 -19.09
C ALA A 84 23.20 5.56 -17.74
N ALA A 85 23.96 5.31 -16.66
CA ALA A 85 23.38 4.88 -15.38
C ALA A 85 22.53 5.98 -14.70
N GLY A 86 22.84 7.25 -14.98
CA GLY A 86 22.10 8.40 -14.47
C GLY A 86 20.68 8.55 -15.04
N GLN A 87 20.42 7.99 -16.22
CA GLN A 87 19.14 8.11 -16.94
C GLN A 87 18.17 6.97 -16.55
N ASP A 88 18.69 5.75 -16.37
CA ASP A 88 17.89 4.57 -16.09
C ASP A 88 17.05 4.67 -14.80
N TRP A 89 17.63 5.22 -13.72
CA TRP A 89 16.90 5.33 -12.46
C TRP A 89 15.80 6.39 -12.49
N SER A 90 15.98 7.48 -13.24
CA SER A 90 14.95 8.55 -13.33
C SER A 90 13.73 8.06 -14.07
N LYS A 91 13.96 7.46 -15.23
CA LYS A 91 12.90 6.85 -16.02
C LYS A 91 12.12 5.84 -15.19
N ARG A 92 12.83 4.99 -14.43
CA ARG A 92 12.19 4.01 -13.55
C ARG A 92 11.42 4.63 -12.39
N ILE A 93 11.88 5.76 -11.84
CA ILE A 93 11.11 6.52 -10.85
C ILE A 93 9.84 7.08 -11.49
N ASN A 94 9.92 7.67 -12.69
CA ASN A 94 8.76 8.21 -13.40
C ASN A 94 7.74 7.11 -13.73
N ASP A 95 8.19 5.98 -14.27
CA ASP A 95 7.32 4.81 -14.54
C ASP A 95 6.62 4.35 -13.25
N LEU A 96 7.33 4.30 -12.12
CA LEU A 96 6.73 3.95 -10.83
C LEU A 96 5.77 5.02 -10.32
N ILE A 97 6.05 6.31 -10.52
CA ILE A 97 5.15 7.40 -10.14
C ILE A 97 3.85 7.30 -10.95
N GLU A 98 3.93 7.12 -12.27
CA GLU A 98 2.74 7.07 -13.11
C GLU A 98 1.91 5.80 -12.84
N THR A 99 2.54 4.63 -12.77
CA THR A 99 1.82 3.39 -12.39
C THR A 99 1.20 3.48 -10.99
N THR A 100 1.86 4.13 -10.03
CA THR A 100 1.29 4.32 -8.69
C THR A 100 0.14 5.32 -8.70
N ARG A 101 0.21 6.35 -9.54
CA ARG A 101 -0.86 7.34 -9.73
C ARG A 101 -2.11 6.69 -10.33
N GLU A 102 -1.97 5.83 -11.34
CA GLU A 102 -3.07 5.03 -11.88
C GLU A 102 -3.70 4.15 -10.80
N LEU A 103 -2.88 3.44 -10.00
CA LEU A 103 -3.38 2.63 -8.89
C LEU A 103 -4.14 3.47 -7.85
N VAL A 104 -3.68 4.69 -7.53
CA VAL A 104 -4.36 5.57 -6.59
C VAL A 104 -5.73 6.01 -7.15
N LYS A 105 -5.86 6.28 -8.45
CA LYS A 105 -7.16 6.58 -9.09
C LYS A 105 -8.13 5.40 -9.05
N ASP A 106 -7.63 4.22 -9.37
CA ASP A 106 -8.42 2.98 -9.36
C ASP A 106 -8.94 2.70 -7.95
N VAL A 107 -8.05 2.73 -6.94
CA VAL A 107 -8.44 2.50 -5.55
C VAL A 107 -9.41 3.57 -5.06
N THR A 108 -9.26 4.82 -5.49
CA THR A 108 -10.22 5.89 -5.14
C THR A 108 -11.61 5.56 -5.65
N THR A 109 -11.72 5.07 -6.89
CA THR A 109 -13.00 4.67 -7.49
C THR A 109 -13.58 3.45 -6.78
N ASP A 110 -12.75 2.44 -6.52
CA ASP A 110 -13.16 1.22 -5.82
C ASP A 110 -13.58 1.51 -4.36
N ILE A 111 -12.93 2.45 -3.67
CA ILE A 111 -13.31 2.90 -2.33
C ILE A 111 -14.63 3.67 -2.35
N LYS A 112 -14.88 4.51 -3.36
CA LYS A 112 -16.19 5.15 -3.54
C LYS A 112 -17.29 4.11 -3.72
N GLN A 113 -17.05 3.11 -4.56
CA GLN A 113 -17.98 1.98 -4.73
C GLN A 113 -18.20 1.21 -3.43
N LEU A 114 -17.13 0.92 -2.70
CA LEU A 114 -17.18 0.25 -1.40
C LEU A 114 -17.99 1.06 -0.38
N SER A 115 -17.87 2.39 -0.41
CA SER A 115 -18.60 3.28 0.49
C SER A 115 -20.11 3.31 0.24
N THR A 116 -20.51 3.17 -1.02
CA THR A 116 -21.91 3.12 -1.45
C THR A 116 -22.51 1.71 -1.44
N PHE A 117 -21.71 0.69 -1.09
CA PHE A 117 -22.15 -0.70 -1.17
C PHE A 117 -23.32 -0.94 -0.19
N PRO A 118 -24.45 -1.52 -0.65
CA PRO A 118 -25.62 -1.71 0.19
C PRO A 118 -25.36 -2.84 1.21
N LEU A 119 -24.73 -2.48 2.32
CA LEU A 119 -24.54 -3.35 3.46
C LEU A 119 -25.86 -3.41 4.23
N GLY A 120 -26.52 -4.57 4.23
CA GLY A 120 -27.72 -4.80 5.02
C GLY A 120 -27.50 -4.53 6.52
N SER A 121 -28.59 -4.46 7.28
CA SER A 121 -28.62 -4.06 8.70
C SER A 121 -27.67 -4.84 9.63
N ALA A 122 -27.21 -6.04 9.24
CA ALA A 122 -26.44 -6.98 10.06
C ALA A 122 -24.98 -7.20 9.60
N SER A 123 -24.27 -6.16 9.17
CA SER A 123 -22.95 -6.32 8.54
C SER A 123 -21.81 -5.55 9.23
N GLY A 124 -21.68 -5.67 10.55
CA GLY A 124 -20.63 -4.99 11.33
C GLY A 124 -19.20 -5.29 10.85
N ALA A 125 -18.92 -6.55 10.50
CA ALA A 125 -17.62 -6.96 9.95
C ALA A 125 -17.30 -6.30 8.60
N ALA A 126 -18.28 -6.14 7.70
CA ALA A 126 -18.05 -5.45 6.43
C ALA A 126 -17.76 -3.97 6.62
N LYS A 127 -18.52 -3.30 7.51
CA LYS A 127 -18.29 -1.88 7.81
C LYS A 127 -16.92 -1.65 8.41
N LEU A 128 -16.45 -2.57 9.26
CA LEU A 128 -15.08 -2.54 9.78
C LEU A 128 -14.04 -2.71 8.67
N THR A 129 -14.21 -3.70 7.79
CA THR A 129 -13.31 -3.92 6.65
C THR A 129 -13.27 -2.71 5.72
N GLN A 130 -14.42 -2.10 5.44
CA GLN A 130 -14.53 -0.87 4.65
C GLN A 130 -13.76 0.29 5.29
N ALA A 131 -13.98 0.54 6.58
CA ALA A 131 -13.30 1.59 7.33
C ALA A 131 -11.78 1.38 7.37
N LYS A 132 -11.35 0.14 7.59
CA LYS A 132 -9.94 -0.24 7.60
C LYS A 132 -9.28 0.04 6.25
N LEU A 133 -9.88 -0.43 5.14
CA LEU A 133 -9.31 -0.24 3.81
C LEU A 133 -9.22 1.24 3.42
N GLN A 134 -10.17 2.05 3.83
CA GLN A 134 -10.11 3.50 3.63
C GLN A 134 -8.95 4.15 4.38
N ARG A 135 -8.76 3.81 5.65
CA ARG A 135 -7.64 4.32 6.46
C ARG A 135 -6.29 3.87 5.90
N ASP A 136 -6.19 2.60 5.52
CA ASP A 136 -4.98 2.01 4.92
C ASP A 136 -4.66 2.69 3.58
N PHE A 137 -5.66 2.93 2.74
CA PHE A 137 -5.49 3.65 1.48
C PHE A 137 -5.06 5.11 1.72
N GLN A 138 -5.70 5.82 2.64
CA GLN A 138 -5.33 7.19 2.99
C GLN A 138 -3.86 7.27 3.41
N SER A 139 -3.42 6.35 4.25
CA SER A 139 -2.02 6.24 4.67
C SER A 139 -1.09 6.00 3.48
N ALA A 140 -1.41 5.03 2.61
CA ALA A 140 -0.61 4.71 1.43
C ALA A 140 -0.51 5.88 0.44
N ALA A 141 -1.63 6.57 0.19
CA ALA A 141 -1.68 7.75 -0.67
C ALA A 141 -0.83 8.90 -0.11
N MET A 142 -0.90 9.17 1.21
CA MET A 142 -0.08 10.21 1.85
C MET A 142 1.42 9.91 1.75
N GLN A 143 1.80 8.65 1.96
CA GLN A 143 3.18 8.20 1.78
C GLN A 143 3.64 8.38 0.34
N PHE A 144 2.81 8.03 -0.63
CA PHE A 144 3.10 8.24 -2.05
C PHE A 144 3.29 9.72 -2.38
N GLN A 145 2.40 10.60 -1.93
CA GLN A 145 2.52 12.04 -2.16
C GLN A 145 3.83 12.61 -1.61
N ARG A 146 4.25 12.16 -0.41
CA ARG A 146 5.52 12.56 0.19
C ARG A 146 6.70 12.14 -0.69
N VAL A 147 6.73 10.88 -1.09
CA VAL A 147 7.82 10.32 -1.91
C VAL A 147 7.87 10.93 -3.31
N GLN A 148 6.72 11.27 -3.89
CA GLN A 148 6.63 11.98 -5.15
C GLN A 148 7.25 13.39 -5.04
N LYS A 149 6.96 14.13 -3.96
CA LYS A 149 7.60 15.43 -3.69
C LYS A 149 9.11 15.31 -3.49
N ASP A 150 9.55 14.29 -2.76
CA ASP A 150 10.98 14.01 -2.54
C ASP A 150 11.68 13.69 -3.87
N ALA A 151 11.04 12.91 -4.75
CA ALA A 151 11.55 12.61 -6.09
C ALA A 151 11.73 13.90 -6.91
N VAL A 152 10.71 14.77 -6.96
CA VAL A 152 10.78 16.06 -7.67
C VAL A 152 11.89 16.94 -7.13
N ALA A 153 11.99 17.07 -5.80
CA ALA A 153 13.03 17.86 -5.16
C ALA A 153 14.43 17.35 -5.54
N LYS A 154 14.61 16.02 -5.58
CA LYS A 154 15.88 15.41 -5.96
C LYS A 154 16.20 15.62 -7.44
N THR A 155 15.23 15.41 -8.33
CA THR A 155 15.41 15.62 -9.77
C THR A 155 15.72 17.08 -10.07
N ARG A 156 15.06 18.03 -9.39
CA ARG A 156 15.37 19.47 -9.47
C ARG A 156 16.79 19.80 -9.03
N ALA A 157 17.23 19.28 -7.89
CA ALA A 157 18.58 19.53 -7.39
C ALA A 157 19.65 19.04 -8.38
N LYS A 158 19.41 17.88 -9.02
CA LYS A 158 20.30 17.35 -10.05
C LYS A 158 20.26 18.16 -11.33
N LEU A 159 19.07 18.59 -11.77
CA LEU A 159 18.90 19.47 -12.93
C LEU A 159 19.65 20.79 -12.75
N GLU A 160 19.57 21.40 -11.57
CA GLU A 160 20.30 22.64 -11.28
C GLU A 160 21.81 22.43 -11.33
N GLN A 161 22.30 21.30 -10.82
CA GLN A 161 23.71 20.93 -10.92
C GLN A 161 24.15 20.75 -12.39
N ASP A 162 23.31 20.11 -13.21
CA ASP A 162 23.60 19.87 -14.63
C ASP A 162 23.55 21.17 -15.43
N LYS A 163 22.61 22.08 -15.14
CA LYS A 163 22.58 23.45 -15.69
C LYS A 163 23.80 24.27 -15.29
N GLN A 164 24.30 24.11 -14.07
CA GLN A 164 25.53 24.80 -13.63
C GLN A 164 26.76 24.29 -14.39
N LYS A 165 26.87 22.98 -14.61
CA LYS A 165 27.93 22.39 -15.44
C LYS A 165 27.86 22.86 -16.88
N GLU A 166 26.66 22.88 -17.47
CA GLU A 166 26.44 23.41 -18.82
C GLU A 166 26.89 24.88 -18.92
N ARG A 167 26.50 25.72 -17.96
CA ARG A 167 26.90 27.14 -17.92
C ARG A 167 28.41 27.30 -17.77
N GLN A 168 29.07 26.41 -17.05
CA GLN A 168 30.53 26.37 -16.94
C GLN A 168 31.20 25.93 -18.24
N MET A 169 30.65 24.92 -18.93
CA MET A 169 31.12 24.45 -20.25
C MET A 169 30.97 25.52 -21.33
N LEU A 170 29.86 26.26 -21.34
CA LEU A 170 29.65 27.37 -22.24
C LEU A 170 30.64 28.51 -21.95
N ARG A 171 30.93 28.80 -20.68
CA ARG A 171 31.91 29.82 -20.29
C ARG A 171 33.33 29.44 -20.71
N SER A 172 33.75 28.18 -20.54
CA SER A 172 35.07 27.73 -20.98
C SER A 172 35.20 27.77 -22.51
N ARG A 173 34.18 27.33 -23.24
CA ARG A 173 34.15 27.40 -24.71
C ARG A 173 34.22 28.84 -25.22
N ASN A 174 33.45 29.76 -24.62
CA ASN A 174 33.45 31.16 -25.03
C ASN A 174 34.79 31.84 -24.70
N SER A 175 35.41 31.47 -23.58
CA SER A 175 36.78 31.89 -23.25
C SER A 175 37.81 31.39 -24.27
N GLN A 176 37.65 30.15 -24.75
CA GLN A 176 38.54 29.57 -25.76
C GLN A 176 38.36 30.23 -27.13
N LEU A 177 37.13 30.53 -27.52
CA LEU A 177 36.82 31.25 -28.76
C LEU A 177 37.40 32.67 -28.76
N LEU A 178 37.43 33.35 -27.60
CA LEU A 178 38.13 34.63 -27.43
C LEU A 178 39.64 34.49 -27.68
N ILE A 179 40.28 33.45 -27.11
CA ILE A 179 41.71 33.19 -27.26
C ILE A 179 42.06 32.88 -28.72
N ASP A 180 41.29 32.02 -29.39
CA ASP A 180 41.47 31.70 -30.81
C ASP A 180 41.35 32.94 -31.70
N THR A 181 40.45 33.87 -31.35
CA THR A 181 40.26 35.14 -32.08
C THR A 181 41.45 36.10 -31.86
N GLU A 182 41.97 36.20 -30.64
CA GLU A 182 43.15 37.02 -30.34
C GLU A 182 44.44 36.45 -30.97
N GLU A 183 44.60 35.13 -31.05
CA GLU A 183 45.71 34.50 -31.76
C GLU A 183 45.62 34.69 -33.28
N ALA A 184 44.42 34.59 -33.86
CA ALA A 184 44.22 34.87 -35.29
C ALA A 184 44.54 36.34 -35.63
N ASP A 185 44.15 37.29 -34.76
CA ASP A 185 44.43 38.72 -34.95
C ASP A 185 45.93 39.05 -34.78
N ARG A 186 46.62 38.38 -33.84
CA ARG A 186 48.10 38.47 -33.67
C ARG A 186 48.88 37.81 -34.80
N GLY A 187 48.38 36.72 -35.38
CA GLY A 187 48.94 36.06 -36.56
C GLY A 187 48.79 36.91 -37.83
N ALA A 188 47.69 37.65 -37.95
CA ALA A 188 47.48 38.59 -39.04
C ALA A 188 48.37 39.84 -38.92
N ALA A 189 48.52 40.41 -37.71
CA ALA A 189 49.34 41.61 -37.47
C ALA A 189 50.85 41.36 -37.62
N SER A 190 51.33 40.16 -37.30
CA SER A 190 52.76 39.80 -37.42
C SER A 190 53.22 39.56 -38.87
N SER A 191 52.29 39.33 -39.80
CA SER A 191 52.60 39.15 -41.23
C SER A 191 52.97 40.44 -42.00
N GLN A 192 52.79 41.62 -41.39
CA GLN A 192 53.15 42.91 -42.01
C GLN A 192 54.43 43.55 -41.48
N GLN A 193 55.13 42.97 -40.48
CA GLN A 193 56.29 43.64 -39.87
C GLN A 193 57.53 42.75 -39.66
N GLN A 194 57.66 41.63 -40.37
CA GLN A 194 58.85 40.78 -40.29
C GLN A 194 59.63 40.73 -41.61
N GLN A 195 60.19 41.89 -41.98
CA GLN A 195 61.44 41.96 -42.73
C GLN A 195 62.42 42.73 -41.84
N GLN A 196 63.48 42.06 -41.38
CA GLN A 196 64.56 42.51 -40.49
C GLN A 196 64.29 42.55 -38.98
N ALA A 197 64.52 41.41 -38.31
CA ALA A 197 65.59 41.27 -37.30
C ALA A 197 65.43 39.98 -36.47
N GLY A 198 66.55 39.29 -36.23
CA GLY A 198 66.76 38.53 -34.98
C GLY A 198 66.38 37.06 -34.99
N ALA A 199 67.22 36.23 -35.59
CA ALA A 199 67.31 34.81 -35.29
C ALA A 199 68.11 34.62 -33.98
N ASP A 200 67.43 34.50 -32.82
CA ASP A 200 68.01 33.76 -31.66
C ASP A 200 67.08 33.46 -30.47
N ALA A 201 65.79 33.84 -30.47
CA ALA A 201 64.93 33.72 -29.27
C ALA A 201 63.76 32.71 -29.40
N GLY A 202 63.66 31.95 -30.49
CA GLY A 202 62.46 31.17 -30.83
C GLY A 202 62.34 29.78 -30.20
N GLY A 203 63.36 29.28 -29.49
CA GLY A 203 63.44 27.87 -29.09
C GLY A 203 62.67 27.48 -27.81
N LEU A 204 62.36 28.44 -26.93
CA LEU A 204 61.86 28.12 -25.58
C LEU A 204 60.36 28.33 -25.37
N GLN A 205 59.63 28.80 -26.39
CA GLN A 205 58.21 29.13 -26.24
C GLN A 205 57.27 28.13 -26.93
N ALA A 206 57.78 27.32 -27.85
CA ALA A 206 56.99 26.34 -28.61
C ALA A 206 56.62 25.06 -27.82
N GLU A 207 57.33 24.75 -26.73
CA GLU A 207 57.12 23.50 -25.97
C GLU A 207 56.07 23.63 -24.84
N SER A 208 55.45 24.80 -24.69
CA SER A 208 54.42 25.05 -23.65
C SER A 208 52.98 25.15 -24.19
N LEU A 209 52.78 25.03 -25.50
CA LEU A 209 51.47 25.19 -26.15
C LEU A 209 50.68 23.88 -26.33
N ASP A 210 51.28 22.73 -26.01
CA ASP A 210 50.70 21.39 -26.30
C ASP A 210 49.75 20.85 -25.21
N LEU A 211 49.39 21.67 -24.21
CA LEU A 211 48.53 21.25 -23.09
C LEU A 211 47.25 22.07 -22.92
N LEU A 212 46.80 22.80 -23.95
CA LEU A 212 45.50 23.46 -23.90
C LEU A 212 44.40 22.38 -23.82
N PRO A 213 43.59 22.36 -22.74
CA PRO A 213 42.46 21.45 -22.66
C PRO A 213 41.54 21.72 -23.86
N GLU A 214 41.29 20.69 -24.68
CA GLU A 214 40.29 20.76 -25.74
C GLU A 214 38.95 21.14 -25.09
N GLY A 215 38.39 22.28 -25.49
CA GLY A 215 37.11 22.75 -24.96
C GLY A 215 35.97 21.75 -25.24
N PRO A 216 34.83 21.85 -24.53
CA PRO A 216 33.71 20.94 -24.72
C PRO A 216 33.22 20.95 -26.17
N SER A 217 33.10 19.76 -26.77
CA SER A 217 32.67 19.60 -28.17
C SER A 217 31.24 20.09 -28.37
N GLN A 218 30.86 20.42 -29.62
CA GLN A 218 29.49 20.84 -29.91
C GLN A 218 28.45 19.73 -29.63
N ALA A 219 28.84 18.48 -29.86
CA ALA A 219 28.01 17.32 -29.54
C ALA A 219 27.78 17.15 -28.02
N ASP A 220 28.76 17.50 -27.18
CA ASP A 220 28.60 17.45 -25.72
C ASP A 220 27.58 18.48 -25.21
N LEU A 221 27.55 19.67 -25.82
CA LEU A 221 26.59 20.72 -25.46
C LEU A 221 25.16 20.35 -25.88
N GLU A 222 24.97 19.89 -27.12
CA GLU A 222 23.65 19.48 -27.62
C GLU A 222 23.08 18.29 -26.81
N TYR A 223 23.96 17.35 -26.45
CA TYR A 223 23.58 16.25 -25.56
C TYR A 223 23.15 16.77 -24.17
N GLN A 224 23.91 17.69 -23.59
CA GLN A 224 23.61 18.27 -22.27
C GLN A 224 22.27 19.03 -22.28
N GLU A 225 22.00 19.80 -23.32
CA GLU A 225 20.74 20.52 -23.52
C GLU A 225 19.55 19.55 -23.65
N SER A 226 19.71 18.48 -24.42
CA SER A 226 18.67 17.44 -24.58
C SER A 226 18.34 16.76 -23.24
N LEU A 227 19.36 16.49 -22.42
CA LEU A 227 19.20 15.88 -21.11
C LEU A 227 18.45 16.83 -20.15
N ILE A 228 18.82 18.12 -20.15
CA ILE A 228 18.16 19.14 -19.35
C ILE A 228 16.67 19.26 -19.73
N THR A 229 16.39 19.35 -21.03
CA THR A 229 15.02 19.43 -21.56
C THR A 229 14.20 18.21 -21.16
N SER A 230 14.78 17.01 -21.30
CA SER A 230 14.12 15.76 -20.90
C SER A 230 13.77 15.76 -19.41
N ARG A 231 14.70 16.21 -18.54
CA ARG A 231 14.46 16.30 -17.10
C ARG A 231 13.43 17.34 -16.70
N GLU A 232 13.38 18.46 -17.40
CA GLU A 232 12.33 19.47 -17.18
C GLU A 232 10.94 18.93 -17.52
N ALA A 233 10.82 18.17 -18.62
CA ALA A 233 9.57 17.51 -18.98
C ALA A 233 9.13 16.51 -17.91
N GLU A 234 10.05 15.65 -17.43
CA GLU A 234 9.79 14.70 -16.34
C GLU A 234 9.30 15.41 -15.07
N ILE A 235 9.93 16.53 -14.68
CA ILE A 235 9.50 17.31 -13.51
C ILE A 235 8.08 17.84 -13.69
N ARG A 236 7.77 18.43 -14.86
CA ARG A 236 6.43 18.99 -15.14
C ARG A 236 5.34 17.92 -15.08
N GLU A 237 5.63 16.73 -15.59
CA GLU A 237 4.71 15.59 -15.54
C GLU A 237 4.41 15.18 -14.09
N ILE A 238 5.45 15.04 -13.25
CA ILE A 238 5.26 14.72 -11.84
C ILE A 238 4.47 15.83 -11.12
N GLU A 239 4.75 17.10 -11.41
CA GLU A 239 4.05 18.24 -10.80
C GLU A 239 2.55 18.27 -11.12
N SER A 240 2.20 18.00 -12.37
CA SER A 240 0.81 17.79 -12.79
C SER A 240 0.16 16.64 -12.00
N GLY A 241 0.90 15.55 -11.82
CA GLY A 241 0.47 14.43 -10.97
C GLY A 241 0.22 14.80 -9.51
N VAL A 242 1.03 15.70 -8.93
CA VAL A 242 0.83 16.19 -7.54
C VAL A 242 -0.48 16.98 -7.41
N GLN A 243 -0.84 17.78 -8.42
CA GLN A 243 -2.10 18.52 -8.44
C GLN A 243 -3.29 17.57 -8.47
N GLU A 244 -3.27 16.56 -9.34
CA GLU A 244 -4.34 15.57 -9.41
C GLU A 244 -4.47 14.75 -8.12
N LEU A 245 -3.35 14.35 -7.50
CA LEU A 245 -3.41 13.71 -6.18
C LEU A 245 -4.08 14.59 -5.12
N ASN A 246 -3.92 15.91 -5.19
CA ASN A 246 -4.55 16.84 -4.27
C ASN A 246 -6.07 16.83 -4.42
N GLU A 247 -6.58 16.72 -5.65
CA GLU A 247 -8.01 16.53 -5.91
C GLU A 247 -8.50 15.21 -5.30
N ILE A 248 -7.74 14.12 -5.48
CA ILE A 248 -8.05 12.82 -4.87
C ILE A 248 -8.08 12.91 -3.34
N PHE A 249 -7.18 13.68 -2.71
CA PHE A 249 -7.20 13.87 -1.25
C PHE A 249 -8.42 14.64 -0.76
N ARG A 250 -8.92 15.60 -1.54
CA ARG A 250 -10.17 16.32 -1.20
C ARG A 250 -11.34 15.35 -1.25
N ASP A 251 -11.41 14.54 -2.29
CA ASP A 251 -12.42 13.49 -2.44
C ASP A 251 -12.36 12.47 -1.31
N LEU A 252 -11.15 12.01 -0.96
CA LEU A 252 -10.95 11.07 0.13
C LEU A 252 -11.29 11.69 1.50
N GLY A 253 -10.98 12.97 1.70
CA GLY A 253 -11.35 13.72 2.89
C GLY A 253 -12.86 13.71 3.13
N ASN A 254 -13.64 13.91 2.06
CA ASN A 254 -15.10 13.84 2.14
C ASN A 254 -15.58 12.43 2.55
N ILE A 255 -15.02 11.37 1.92
CA ILE A 255 -15.36 9.97 2.22
C ILE A 255 -15.05 9.60 3.67
N VAL A 256 -13.91 10.06 4.20
CA VAL A 256 -13.46 9.76 5.56
C VAL A 256 -14.26 10.55 6.61
N GLN A 257 -14.56 11.82 6.35
CA GLN A 257 -15.31 12.67 7.28
C GLN A 257 -16.76 12.20 7.46
N GLU A 258 -17.39 11.67 6.41
CA GLU A 258 -18.72 11.04 6.50
C GLU A 258 -18.72 9.75 7.34
N GLN A 259 -17.59 9.06 7.49
CA GLN A 259 -17.49 7.78 8.20
C GLN A 259 -16.91 7.87 9.63
N GLY A 260 -16.29 9.00 10.00
CA GLY A 260 -15.62 9.16 11.30
C GLY A 260 -16.53 8.96 12.53
N GLY A 261 -17.81 9.32 12.46
CA GLY A 261 -18.76 9.08 13.54
C GLY A 261 -19.29 7.64 13.63
N MET A 262 -19.21 6.86 12.54
CA MET A 262 -19.74 5.49 12.50
C MET A 262 -18.70 4.46 12.97
N ILE A 263 -17.41 4.71 12.75
CA ILE A 263 -16.31 3.79 13.08
C ILE A 263 -16.17 3.59 14.59
N ASP A 264 -16.16 4.66 15.38
CA ASP A 264 -16.04 4.58 16.85
C ASP A 264 -17.18 3.77 17.48
N ASN A 265 -18.39 3.91 16.94
CA ASN A 265 -19.55 3.17 17.38
C ASN A 265 -19.49 1.68 16.97
N ILE A 266 -18.85 1.33 15.86
CA ILE A 266 -18.70 -0.07 15.42
C ILE A 266 -17.61 -0.78 16.22
N GLU A 267 -16.46 -0.14 16.46
CA GLU A 267 -15.41 -0.68 17.33
C GLU A 267 -15.96 -0.92 18.74
N PHE A 268 -16.74 0.03 19.28
CA PHE A 268 -17.45 -0.14 20.55
C PHE A 268 -18.47 -1.30 20.51
N ASN A 269 -19.29 -1.40 19.47
CA ASN A 269 -20.29 -2.45 19.35
C ASN A 269 -19.67 -3.85 19.19
N ILE A 270 -18.57 -3.99 18.45
CA ILE A 270 -17.86 -5.28 18.29
C ILE A 270 -17.21 -5.68 19.60
N ASN A 271 -16.53 -4.75 20.28
CA ASN A 271 -15.93 -5.04 21.58
C ASN A 271 -17.01 -5.43 22.60
N SER A 272 -18.15 -4.73 22.59
CA SER A 272 -19.31 -5.08 23.41
C SER A 272 -19.90 -6.44 23.04
N ILE A 273 -20.01 -6.82 21.77
CA ILE A 273 -20.49 -8.15 21.35
C ILE A 273 -19.52 -9.26 21.80
N ALA A 274 -18.21 -9.03 21.68
CA ALA A 274 -17.20 -9.97 22.14
C ALA A 274 -17.26 -10.15 23.68
N ASP A 275 -17.36 -9.04 24.41
CA ASP A 275 -17.50 -9.03 25.87
C ASP A 275 -18.82 -9.70 26.32
N ASN A 276 -19.93 -9.40 25.65
CA ASN A 276 -21.25 -9.98 25.92
C ASN A 276 -21.26 -11.50 25.65
N THR A 277 -20.57 -11.96 24.60
CA THR A 277 -20.48 -13.39 24.27
C THR A 277 -19.63 -14.13 25.29
N ALA A 278 -18.50 -13.55 25.71
CA ALA A 278 -17.67 -14.10 26.79
C ALA A 278 -18.44 -14.14 28.13
N GLY A 279 -19.26 -13.11 28.42
CA GLY A 279 -20.16 -13.10 29.57
C GLY A 279 -21.25 -14.17 29.50
N ALA A 280 -21.84 -14.38 28.32
CA ALA A 280 -22.87 -15.40 28.11
C ALA A 280 -22.36 -16.82 28.31
N ASP A 281 -21.14 -17.14 27.84
CA ASP A 281 -20.52 -18.44 28.08
C ASP A 281 -20.34 -18.71 29.58
N ARG A 282 -19.89 -17.69 30.33
CA ARG A 282 -19.76 -17.77 31.79
C ARG A 282 -21.11 -18.01 32.49
N GLU A 283 -22.17 -17.33 32.05
CA GLU A 283 -23.51 -17.48 32.61
C GLU A 283 -24.09 -18.88 32.32
N LEU A 284 -23.80 -19.46 31.15
CA LEU A 284 -24.19 -20.84 30.81
C LEU A 284 -23.50 -21.87 31.71
N VAL A 285 -22.21 -21.69 32.02
CA VAL A 285 -21.48 -22.54 32.97
C VAL A 285 -22.09 -22.45 34.37
N VAL A 286 -22.37 -21.23 34.84
CA VAL A 286 -22.99 -20.99 36.14
C VAL A 286 -24.39 -21.61 36.21
N ALA A 287 -25.22 -21.40 35.18
CA ALA A 287 -26.56 -21.97 35.09
C ALA A 287 -26.53 -23.50 35.11
N HIS A 288 -25.60 -24.12 34.38
CA HIS A 288 -25.42 -25.57 34.39
C HIS A 288 -25.02 -26.11 35.77
N GLU A 289 -24.14 -25.40 36.49
CA GLU A 289 -23.81 -25.76 37.88
C GLU A 289 -25.01 -25.63 38.83
N TYR A 290 -25.80 -24.55 38.71
CA TYR A 290 -27.01 -24.36 39.49
C TYR A 290 -28.01 -25.50 39.24
N GLN A 291 -28.24 -25.87 37.98
CA GLN A 291 -29.14 -26.96 37.61
C GLN A 291 -28.65 -28.31 38.15
N ARG A 292 -27.33 -28.57 38.12
CA ARG A 292 -26.74 -29.80 38.70
C ARG A 292 -26.90 -29.85 40.22
N ARG A 293 -26.78 -28.72 40.92
CA ARG A 293 -26.99 -28.64 42.38
C ARG A 293 -28.48 -28.77 42.73
N ALA A 294 -29.36 -28.14 41.97
CA ALA A 294 -30.80 -28.25 42.13
C ALA A 294 -31.29 -29.70 41.91
N GLY A 295 -30.78 -30.39 40.89
CA GLY A 295 -31.09 -31.80 40.63
C GLY A 295 -30.74 -32.71 41.81
N ARG A 296 -29.58 -32.53 42.45
CA ARG A 296 -29.20 -33.30 43.65
C ARG A 296 -30.14 -33.04 44.84
N ARG A 297 -30.57 -31.80 45.04
CA ARG A 297 -31.53 -31.45 46.09
C ARG A 297 -32.91 -32.03 45.82
N CYS A 298 -33.36 -32.01 44.57
CA CYS A 298 -34.62 -32.62 44.16
C CYS A 298 -34.64 -34.13 44.40
N ILE A 299 -33.57 -34.84 44.02
CA ILE A 299 -33.43 -36.29 44.29
C ILE A 299 -33.43 -36.56 45.80
N CYS A 300 -32.75 -35.75 46.60
CA CYS A 300 -32.74 -35.89 48.05
C CYS A 300 -34.15 -35.72 48.66
N LEU A 301 -34.91 -34.70 48.23
CA LEU A 301 -36.30 -34.52 48.66
C LEU A 301 -37.19 -35.70 48.23
N LEU A 302 -37.01 -36.22 47.01
CA LEU A 302 -37.77 -37.37 46.52
C LEU A 302 -37.51 -38.63 47.36
N LEU A 303 -36.25 -38.87 47.77
CA LEU A 303 -35.90 -39.98 48.66
C LEU A 303 -36.53 -39.83 50.05
N VAL A 304 -36.53 -38.63 50.62
CA VAL A 304 -37.17 -38.36 51.93
C VAL A 304 -38.67 -38.60 51.85
N VAL A 305 -39.35 -38.08 50.83
CA VAL A 305 -40.79 -38.30 50.62
C VAL A 305 -41.09 -39.79 50.42
N GLY A 306 -40.29 -40.49 49.60
CA GLY A 306 -40.44 -41.92 49.39
C GLY A 306 -40.29 -42.74 50.68
N PHE A 307 -39.33 -42.38 51.53
CA PHE A 307 -39.13 -43.03 52.83
C PHE A 307 -40.33 -42.83 53.77
N VAL A 308 -40.86 -41.60 53.85
CA VAL A 308 -42.07 -41.31 54.66
C VAL A 308 -43.27 -42.13 54.18
N VAL A 309 -43.50 -42.19 52.87
CA VAL A 309 -44.58 -42.99 52.28
C VAL A 309 -44.41 -44.48 52.61
N ALA A 310 -43.19 -45.01 52.53
CA ALA A 310 -42.92 -46.41 52.86
C ALA A 310 -43.23 -46.76 54.33
N ILE A 311 -42.90 -45.86 55.27
CA ILE A 311 -43.24 -46.04 56.70
C ILE A 311 -44.75 -46.06 56.90
N VAL A 312 -45.47 -45.13 56.29
CA VAL A 312 -46.94 -45.05 56.41
C VAL A 312 -47.59 -46.32 55.86
N LEU A 313 -47.12 -46.81 54.71
CA LEU A 313 -47.64 -48.06 54.14
C LEU A 313 -47.35 -49.27 55.03
N LEU A 314 -46.15 -49.38 55.60
CA LEU A 314 -45.81 -50.45 56.56
C LEU A 314 -46.69 -50.40 57.81
N ALA A 315 -46.97 -49.21 58.35
CA ALA A 315 -47.82 -49.06 59.53
C ALA A 315 -49.30 -49.38 59.28
N ILE A 316 -49.77 -49.29 58.03
CA ILE A 316 -51.14 -49.65 57.65
C ILE A 316 -51.26 -51.14 57.33
N LEU A 317 -50.20 -51.74 56.74
CA LEU A 317 -50.22 -53.12 56.26
C LEU A 317 -49.89 -54.14 57.36
N ASN A 318 -49.26 -53.70 58.45
CA ASN A 318 -48.84 -54.49 59.61
C ASN A 318 -49.79 -54.24 60.78
#